data_AF-A0A918K6U5-F1
#
_entry.id   AF-A0A918K6U5-F1
#
_cell.length_a   1.000
_cell.length_b   1.000
_cell.length_c   1.000
_cell.angle_alpha   90.00
_cell.angle_beta   90.00
_cell.angle_gamma   90.00
#
_symmetry.space_group_name_H-M   'P 1'
#
loop_
_entity.id
_entity.type
_entity.pdbx_description
1 polymer ?
#
loop_
_entity_poly.entity_id
_entity_poly.type
_entity_poly.pdbx_seq_one_letter_code
_entity_poly.pdbx_strand_id
1 'polypeptide(L)'
;MKCIVAGHEAVTATEFAELAFGIAPELFTDPAMESEGDRVVRLDVAREVLAELRESDPPAAAYAETLLRTSPLRDARAVARRPRTRRTARGSVVRTAVAA
;
A
#
# COMPACT_ATOMS: atom_id res chain seq x y z
N MET A 1 -3.50 -2.04 37.54
CA MET A 1 -2.60 -0.98 37.05
C MET A 1 -3.45 0.06 36.34
N LYS A 2 -3.08 1.34 36.43
CA LYS A 2 -3.75 2.44 35.71
C LYS A 2 -2.91 2.84 34.49
N CYS A 3 -3.55 3.09 33.35
CA CYS A 3 -2.89 3.60 32.15
C CYS A 3 -2.96 5.13 32.17
N ILE A 4 -1.84 5.79 32.43
CA ILE A 4 -1.78 7.26 32.51
C ILE A 4 -0.85 7.79 31.43
N VAL A 5 -1.34 8.75 30.66
CA VAL A 5 -0.58 9.46 29.62
C VAL A 5 -0.77 10.96 29.82
N ALA A 6 0.33 11.70 29.95
CA ALA A 6 0.32 13.15 30.21
C ALA A 6 -0.59 13.60 31.38
N GLY A 7 -0.76 12.76 32.40
CA GLY A 7 -1.62 13.06 33.56
C GLY A 7 -3.11 12.71 33.38
N HIS A 8 -3.49 12.17 32.23
CA HIS A 8 -4.84 11.68 31.94
C HIS A 8 -4.90 10.15 32.03
N GLU A 9 -5.94 9.63 32.67
CA GLU A 9 -6.19 8.18 32.75
C GLU A 9 -6.92 7.71 31.48
N ALA A 10 -6.33 6.76 30.77
CA ALA A 10 -6.96 6.07 29.65
C ALA A 10 -7.74 4.86 30.17
N VAL A 11 -9.03 4.81 29.87
CA VAL A 11 -9.94 3.72 30.22
C VAL A 11 -10.00 2.67 29.11
N THR A 12 -9.72 3.08 27.87
CA THR A 12 -9.67 2.19 26.70
C THR A 12 -8.32 2.22 25.99
N ALA A 13 -8.06 1.21 25.16
CA ALA A 13 -6.86 1.17 24.32
C ALA A 13 -6.84 2.31 23.28
N THR A 14 -8.02 2.72 22.78
CA THR A 14 -8.16 3.84 21.86
C THR A 14 -7.79 5.15 22.54
N GLU A 15 -8.38 5.44 23.71
CA GLU A 15 -8.04 6.63 24.51
C GLU A 15 -6.54 6.67 24.86
N PHE A 16 -5.95 5.51 25.14
CA PHE A 16 -4.51 5.42 25.38
C PHE A 16 -3.70 5.84 24.14
N ALA A 17 -4.07 5.35 22.96
CA ALA A 17 -3.43 5.72 21.70
C ALA A 17 -3.61 7.21 21.40
N GLU A 18 -4.81 7.74 21.58
CA GLU A 18 -5.12 9.16 21.38
C GLU A 18 -4.26 10.06 22.27
N LEU A 19 -4.22 9.77 23.58
CA LEU A 19 -3.43 10.54 24.53
C LEU A 19 -1.92 10.41 24.26
N ALA A 20 -1.46 9.24 23.80
CA ALA A 20 -0.04 8.99 23.53
C ALA A 20 0.44 9.66 22.24
N PHE A 21 -0.37 9.65 21.19
CA PHE A 21 -0.04 10.31 19.92
C PHE A 21 -0.41 11.80 19.92
N GLY A 22 -1.27 12.24 20.84
CA GLY A 22 -1.83 13.59 20.88
C GLY A 22 -2.80 13.88 19.73
N ILE A 23 -3.26 12.84 19.04
CA ILE A 23 -4.16 12.89 17.88
C ILE A 23 -5.04 11.65 17.85
N ALA A 24 -6.27 11.80 17.34
CA ALA A 24 -7.14 10.66 17.07
C ALA A 24 -6.60 9.85 15.89
N PRO A 25 -6.23 8.55 16.07
CA PRO A 25 -5.71 7.72 14.99
C PRO A 25 -6.64 7.67 13.78
N GLU A 26 -7.95 7.71 14.00
CA GLU A 26 -9.01 7.65 12.99
C GLU A 26 -8.91 8.82 12.00
N LEU A 27 -8.37 9.97 12.42
CA LEU A 27 -8.14 11.13 11.53
C LEU A 27 -7.07 10.86 10.47
N PHE A 28 -6.21 9.87 10.70
CA PHE A 28 -5.08 9.52 9.83
C PHE A 28 -5.14 8.08 9.31
N THR A 29 -6.16 7.32 9.74
CA THR A 29 -6.37 5.91 9.38
C THR A 29 -7.66 5.67 8.60
N ASP A 30 -8.34 6.74 8.17
CA ASP A 30 -9.54 6.64 7.32
C ASP A 30 -9.25 5.69 6.14
N PRO A 31 -10.07 4.65 5.88
CA PRO A 31 -9.76 3.61 4.93
C PRO A 31 -10.08 4.07 3.51
N ALA A 32 -9.81 5.34 3.19
CA ALA A 32 -9.74 5.83 1.82
C ALA A 32 -8.55 5.15 1.13
N MET A 33 -8.70 3.85 0.90
CA MET A 33 -7.91 3.10 -0.04
C MET A 33 -8.14 3.79 -1.37
N GLU A 34 -7.13 4.51 -1.81
CA GLU A 34 -7.05 5.06 -3.14
C GLU A 34 -7.56 4.02 -4.15
N SER A 35 -8.57 4.38 -4.93
CA SER A 35 -9.05 3.49 -5.98
C SER A 35 -7.93 3.27 -7.00
N GLU A 36 -7.92 2.13 -7.70
CA GLU A 36 -6.87 1.89 -8.71
C GLU A 36 -6.93 2.95 -9.83
N GLY A 37 -8.11 3.55 -10.08
CA GLY A 37 -8.28 4.66 -11.02
C GLY A 37 -7.63 5.96 -10.54
N ASP A 38 -7.97 6.41 -9.33
CA ASP A 38 -7.39 7.63 -8.73
C ASP A 38 -5.87 7.52 -8.63
N ARG A 39 -5.39 6.31 -8.37
CA ARG A 39 -3.97 6.01 -8.37
C ARG A 39 -3.29 6.17 -9.70
N VAL A 40 -3.92 5.69 -10.78
CA VAL A 40 -3.37 5.86 -12.12
C VAL A 40 -3.20 7.34 -12.40
N VAL A 41 -4.22 8.14 -12.09
CA VAL A 41 -4.20 9.60 -12.24
C VAL A 41 -3.07 10.22 -11.40
N ARG A 42 -2.97 9.90 -10.11
CA ARG A 42 -1.90 10.46 -9.26
C ARG A 42 -0.50 10.08 -9.74
N LEU A 43 -0.30 8.83 -10.17
CA LEU A 43 1.00 8.39 -10.70
C LEU A 43 1.32 9.03 -12.04
N ASP A 44 0.31 9.36 -12.85
CA ASP A 44 0.50 10.11 -14.09
C ASP A 44 0.99 11.52 -13.79
N VAL A 45 0.29 12.25 -12.91
CA VAL A 45 0.71 13.57 -12.43
C VAL A 45 2.12 13.51 -11.81
N ALA A 46 2.43 12.48 -11.02
CA ALA A 46 3.76 12.33 -10.44
C ALA A 46 4.87 12.18 -11.51
N ARG A 47 4.57 11.57 -12.66
CA ARG A 47 5.53 11.48 -13.77
C ARG A 47 5.72 12.83 -14.47
N GLU A 48 4.65 13.60 -14.62
CA GLU A 48 4.68 14.96 -15.17
C GLU A 48 5.53 15.88 -14.29
N VAL A 49 5.27 15.91 -12.99
CA VAL A 49 6.06 16.70 -12.02
C VAL A 49 7.53 16.28 -12.03
N LEU A 50 7.83 14.97 -12.17
CA LEU A 50 9.22 14.51 -12.31
C LEU A 50 9.87 14.96 -13.61
N ALA A 51 9.14 15.10 -14.70
CA ALA A 51 9.67 15.63 -15.95
C ALA A 51 10.06 17.10 -15.77
N GLU A 52 9.17 17.90 -15.17
CA GLU A 52 9.43 19.31 -14.86
C GLU A 52 10.63 19.48 -13.89
N LEU A 53 10.73 18.65 -12.85
CA LEU A 53 11.85 18.67 -11.92
C LEU A 53 13.17 18.31 -12.59
N ARG A 54 13.19 17.41 -13.58
CA ARG A 54 14.44 17.09 -14.30
C ARG A 54 15.01 18.28 -15.06
N GLU A 55 14.15 19.21 -15.47
CA GLU A 55 14.56 20.43 -16.17
C GLU A 55 14.97 21.54 -15.19
N SER A 56 14.22 21.70 -14.09
CA SER A 56 14.40 22.81 -13.13
C SER A 56 15.37 22.50 -11.97
N ASP A 57 15.34 21.28 -11.42
CA ASP A 57 16.14 20.84 -10.27
C ASP A 57 16.47 19.32 -10.38
N PRO A 58 17.51 18.97 -11.15
CA PRO A 58 17.89 17.57 -11.36
C PRO A 58 18.22 16.79 -10.05
N PRO A 59 18.92 17.38 -9.05
CA PRO A 59 19.10 16.75 -7.74
C PRO A 59 17.78 16.41 -7.04
N ALA A 60 16.81 17.33 -7.01
CA ALA A 60 15.50 17.06 -6.42
C ALA A 60 14.74 15.96 -7.18
N ALA A 61 14.83 15.94 -8.51
CA ALA A 61 14.24 14.89 -9.33
C ALA A 61 14.80 13.49 -8.98
N ALA A 62 16.13 13.38 -8.82
CA ALA A 62 16.78 12.11 -8.45
C ALA A 62 16.36 11.64 -7.05
N TYR A 63 16.23 12.57 -6.11
CA TYR A 63 15.75 12.26 -4.76
C TYR A 63 14.29 11.79 -4.78
N ALA A 64 13.40 12.51 -5.47
CA ALA A 64 11.99 12.14 -5.61
C ALA A 64 11.81 10.77 -6.30
N GLU A 65 12.60 10.47 -7.33
CA GLU A 65 12.58 9.15 -8.01
C GLU A 65 13.01 8.02 -7.06
N THR A 66 13.95 8.29 -6.16
CA THR A 66 14.36 7.34 -5.12
C THR A 66 13.19 7.07 -4.16
N LEU A 67 12.52 8.12 -3.68
CA LEU A 67 11.36 8.00 -2.80
C LEU A 67 10.21 7.18 -3.44
N LEU A 68 9.92 7.39 -4.72
CA LEU A 68 8.89 6.61 -5.41
C LEU A 68 9.23 5.11 -5.50
N ARG A 69 10.53 4.77 -5.58
CA ARG A 69 10.98 3.37 -5.65
C ARG A 69 10.98 2.68 -4.29
N THR A 70 11.34 3.39 -3.23
CA THR A 70 11.56 2.86 -1.87
C THR A 70 10.39 3.09 -0.92
N SER A 71 9.34 3.82 -1.33
CA SER A 71 8.20 4.11 -0.48
C SER A 71 7.52 2.82 0.03
N PRO A 72 7.28 2.67 1.34
CA PRO A 72 6.58 1.51 1.90
C PRO A 72 5.12 1.41 1.43
N LEU A 73 4.55 2.49 0.88
CA LEU A 73 3.24 2.47 0.19
C LEU A 73 3.27 1.58 -1.06
N ARG A 74 4.44 1.31 -1.62
CA ARG A 74 4.63 0.35 -2.70
C ARG A 74 4.40 -1.09 -2.23
N ASP A 75 4.72 -1.40 -0.97
CA ASP A 75 4.73 -2.77 -0.41
C ASP A 75 3.40 -3.18 0.22
N ALA A 76 2.60 -2.23 0.72
CA ALA A 76 1.20 -2.47 1.12
C ALA A 76 0.38 -3.16 -0.01
N ARG A 77 0.81 -2.93 -1.26
CA ARG A 77 0.33 -3.52 -2.52
C ARG A 77 0.55 -5.03 -2.64
N ALA A 78 1.62 -5.57 -2.06
CA ALA A 78 1.98 -6.99 -2.19
C ALA A 78 1.13 -7.88 -1.28
N VAL A 79 0.74 -7.36 -0.11
CA VAL A 79 -0.07 -8.09 0.88
C VAL A 79 -1.53 -8.21 0.43
N ALA A 80 -2.09 -7.15 -0.19
CA ALA A 80 -3.49 -7.14 -0.64
C ALA A 80 -3.78 -8.02 -1.88
N ARG A 81 -2.77 -8.36 -2.69
CA ARG A 81 -2.93 -9.03 -4.00
C ARG A 81 -2.85 -10.56 -3.98
N ARG A 82 -3.09 -11.25 -2.85
CA ARG A 82 -2.88 -12.71 -2.78
C ARG A 82 -4.17 -13.56 -2.79
N PRO A 83 -4.85 -13.78 -3.93
CA PRO A 83 -5.72 -14.94 -4.06
C PRO A 83 -4.85 -16.16 -4.39
N ARG A 84 -4.60 -17.02 -3.39
CA ARG A 84 -3.99 -18.33 -3.60
C ARG A 84 -5.04 -19.30 -4.16
N THR A 85 -5.27 -19.30 -5.47
CA THR A 85 -5.96 -20.42 -6.14
C THR A 85 -4.94 -21.30 -6.85
N ARG A 86 -4.42 -22.31 -6.13
CA ARG A 86 -3.70 -23.43 -6.76
C ARG A 86 -4.71 -24.27 -7.53
N ARG A 87 -4.89 -23.98 -8.83
CA ARG A 87 -5.65 -24.84 -9.73
C ARG A 87 -4.76 -26.02 -10.14
N THR A 88 -4.92 -27.17 -9.50
CA THR A 88 -4.28 -28.42 -9.92
C THR A 88 -5.00 -28.96 -11.15
N ALA A 89 -4.45 -28.71 -12.34
CA ALA A 89 -4.80 -29.45 -13.54
C ALA A 89 -3.93 -30.73 -13.58
N ARG A 90 -4.51 -31.90 -13.31
CA ARG A 90 -3.93 -33.18 -13.71
C ARG A 90 -4.81 -33.79 -14.80
N GLY A 91 -4.15 -34.22 -15.87
CA GLY A 91 -4.71 -34.44 -17.19
C GLY A 91 -5.63 -35.65 -17.32
N SER A 92 -6.60 -35.50 -18.22
CA SER A 92 -7.36 -36.59 -18.81
C SER A 92 -6.49 -37.24 -19.90
N VAL A 93 -6.14 -38.51 -19.73
CA VAL A 93 -5.54 -39.33 -20.80
C VAL A 93 -6.65 -40.17 -21.40
N VAL A 94 -6.97 -39.90 -22.66
CA VAL A 94 -7.64 -40.87 -23.55
C VAL A 94 -6.85 -40.85 -24.86
N ARG A 95 -6.15 -41.95 -25.16
CA ARG A 95 -5.59 -42.22 -26.49
C ARG A 95 -6.31 -43.43 -27.05
N THR A 96 -6.99 -43.22 -28.16
CA THR A 96 -7.64 -44.26 -28.96
C THR A 96 -6.87 -44.45 -30.27
N ALA A 97 -6.92 -45.69 -30.76
CA ALA A 97 -6.75 -46.17 -32.13
C ALA A 97 -5.34 -46.52 -32.63
N VAL A 98 -5.20 -47.79 -33.01
CA VAL A 98 -4.37 -48.23 -34.15
C VAL A 98 -5.22 -49.18 -34.99
N ALA A 99 -5.29 -48.89 -36.29
CA ALA A 99 -5.85 -49.73 -37.33
C ALA A 99 -4.72 -50.43 -38.10
N ALA A 100 -4.94 -51.68 -38.48
CA ALA A 100 -4.42 -52.34 -39.68
C ALA A 100 -5.27 -53.60 -39.95
#